data_AF-A0A8I1PKG9-F1
#
_entry.id   AF-A0A8I1PKG9-F1
#
_cell.length_a   1.000
_cell.length_b   1.000
_cell.length_c   1.000
_cell.angle_alpha   90.00
_cell.angle_beta   90.00
_cell.angle_gamma   90.00
#
_symmetry.space_group_name_H-M   'P 1'
#
loop_
_entity.id
_entity.type
_entity.pdbx_description
1 polymer ?
#
loop_
_entity_poly.entity_id
_entity_poly.type
_entity_poly.pdbx_seq_one_letter_code
_entity_poly.pdbx_strand_id
1 'polypeptide(L)' 'MRRRLGPDPSAAVTEAAHGAWTTFVATGDPGWDAYALDRRTIGLIAEKAVGVPDPNRAERLLWEGVR' A
#
# COMPACT_ATOMS: atom_id res chain seq x y z
N MET A 1 -4.20 27.33 -8.86
CA MET A 1 -4.26 25.86 -9.12
C MET A 1 -5.50 25.28 -8.44
N ARG A 2 -6.26 24.39 -9.10
CA ARG A 2 -7.45 23.74 -8.52
C ARG A 2 -7.04 22.44 -7.82
N ARG A 3 -7.38 22.29 -6.54
CA ARG A 3 -7.14 21.07 -5.74
C ARG A 3 -7.97 19.92 -6.33
N ARG A 4 -7.35 18.76 -6.61
CA ARG A 4 -8.01 17.55 -7.14
C ARG A 4 -8.28 16.48 -6.08
N LEU A 5 -8.06 16.80 -4.81
CA LEU A 5 -8.44 15.96 -3.70
C LEU A 5 -9.91 16.26 -3.41
N GLY A 6 -10.73 15.24 -3.12
CA GLY A 6 -12.17 15.38 -2.86
C GLY A 6 -12.50 16.39 -1.76
N PRO A 7 -13.79 16.60 -1.43
CA PRO A 7 -14.22 17.67 -0.53
C PRO A 7 -13.61 17.59 0.87
N ASP A 8 -13.21 16.39 1.32
CA ASP A 8 -12.59 16.17 2.62
C ASP A 8 -11.29 15.33 2.49
N PRO A 9 -10.16 15.97 2.15
CA PRO A 9 -8.90 15.26 2.01
C PRO A 9 -8.30 14.92 3.39
N SER A 10 -8.11 13.63 3.67
CA SER A 10 -7.43 13.20 4.89
C SER A 10 -5.94 13.56 4.85
N ALA A 11 -5.52 14.45 5.76
CA ALA A 11 -4.12 14.77 5.98
C ALA A 11 -3.34 13.53 6.45
N ALA A 12 -3.93 12.70 7.32
CA ALA A 12 -3.29 11.49 7.82
C ALA A 12 -2.91 10.51 6.70
N VAL A 13 -3.78 10.32 5.71
CA VAL A 13 -3.48 9.48 4.54
C VAL A 13 -2.35 10.07 3.71
N THR A 14 -2.30 11.41 3.58
CA THR A 14 -1.23 12.09 2.85
C THR A 14 0.12 11.90 3.54
N GLU A 15 0.16 12.10 4.86
CA GLU A 15 1.37 11.90 5.66
C GLU A 15 1.83 10.43 5.65
N ALA A 16 0.90 9.48 5.76
CA ALA A 16 1.23 8.05 5.71
C ALA A 16 1.82 7.65 4.35
N ALA A 17 1.21 8.10 3.25
CA ALA A 17 1.71 7.83 1.90
C ALA A 17 3.08 8.49 1.67
N HIS A 18 3.23 9.76 2.04
CA HIS A 18 4.46 10.51 1.88
C HIS A 18 5.61 9.93 2.71
N GLY A 19 5.34 9.61 3.98
CA GLY A 19 6.30 8.98 4.88
C GLY A 19 6.82 7.66 4.34
N ALA A 20 5.93 6.73 3.98
CA ALA A 20 6.34 5.43 3.45
C ALA A 20 7.20 5.57 2.17
N TRP A 21 6.87 6.51 1.29
CA TRP A 21 7.61 6.72 0.03
C TRP A 21 8.98 7.34 0.28
N THR A 22 9.05 8.35 1.14
CA THR A 22 10.33 9.02 1.46
C THR A 22 11.28 8.09 2.21
N THR A 23 10.79 7.30 3.16
CA THR A 23 11.60 6.28 3.83
C THR A 23 12.12 5.26 2.83
N PHE A 24 11.27 4.73 1.95
CA PHE A 24 11.72 3.81 0.91
C PHE A 24 12.80 4.38 0.01
N VAL A 25 12.64 5.61 -0.48
CA VAL A 25 13.66 6.27 -1.32
C VAL A 25 14.98 6.46 -0.55
N ALA A 26 14.91 6.76 0.74
CA ALA A 26 16.09 7.01 1.57
C ALA A 26 16.82 5.73 1.99
N THR A 27 16.10 4.65 2.29
CA THR A 27 16.66 3.46 2.96
C THR A 27 16.50 2.16 2.15
N GLY A 28 15.62 2.15 1.15
CA GLY A 28 15.18 0.93 0.46
C GLY A 28 14.11 0.13 1.22
N ASP A 29 13.69 0.57 2.42
CA ASP A 29 12.70 -0.11 3.26
C ASP A 29 11.52 0.83 3.57
N PRO A 30 10.29 0.54 3.09
CA PRO A 30 9.12 1.36 3.37
C PRO A 30 8.50 1.09 4.77
N GLY A 31 9.06 0.16 5.55
CA GLY A 31 8.54 -0.27 6.84
C GLY A 31 7.73 -1.57 6.80
N TRP A 32 7.82 -2.35 5.72
CA TRP A 32 7.23 -3.69 5.62
C TRP A 32 8.05 -4.60 4.71
N ASP A 33 7.85 -5.91 4.88
CA ASP A 33 8.56 -6.94 4.13
C ASP A 33 8.43 -6.79 2.61
N ALA A 34 9.54 -7.03 1.90
CA ALA A 34 9.54 -7.10 0.45
C ALA A 34 8.56 -8.17 -0.08
N TYR A 35 8.01 -7.92 -1.27
CA TYR A 35 7.07 -8.85 -1.89
C TYR A 35 7.75 -10.18 -2.24
N ALA A 36 7.25 -11.27 -1.66
CA ALA A 36 7.64 -12.65 -1.98
C ALA A 36 6.39 -13.47 -2.33
N LEU A 37 6.50 -14.43 -3.25
CA LEU A 37 5.32 -15.15 -3.78
C LEU A 37 4.59 -16.04 -2.76
N ASP A 38 5.29 -16.45 -1.70
CA ASP A 38 4.77 -17.26 -0.60
C ASP A 38 3.94 -16.43 0.39
N ARG A 39 4.36 -15.18 0.68
CA ARG A 39 3.69 -14.29 1.66
C ARG A 39 2.83 -13.20 1.03
N ARG A 40 3.23 -12.72 -0.15
CA ARG A 40 2.59 -11.66 -0.95
C ARG A 40 2.23 -10.43 -0.11
N THR A 41 3.12 -10.04 0.80
CA THR A 41 2.96 -8.85 1.63
C THR A 41 2.88 -7.60 0.77
N ILE A 42 1.87 -6.77 1.01
CA ILE A 42 1.74 -5.44 0.40
C ILE A 42 1.64 -4.37 1.48
N GLY A 43 2.00 -3.13 1.14
CA GLY A 43 1.71 -1.97 1.99
C GLY A 43 0.27 -1.51 1.82
N LEU A 44 -0.55 -1.66 2.87
CA LEU A 44 -1.87 -1.04 2.94
C LEU A 44 -1.70 0.38 3.47
N ILE A 45 -2.00 1.37 2.64
CA ILE A 45 -1.88 2.79 2.97
C ILE A 45 -3.28 3.36 3.23
N ALA A 46 -3.53 3.70 4.47
CA ALA A 46 -4.70 4.44 4.93
C ALA A 46 -4.21 5.58 5.82
N GLU A 47 -4.87 5.85 6.96
CA GLU A 47 -4.35 6.79 7.96
C GLU A 47 -2.99 6.35 8.55
N LYS A 48 -2.64 5.07 8.35
CA LYS A 48 -1.32 4.49 8.60
C LYS A 48 -0.92 3.65 7.41
N ALA A 49 0.38 3.49 7.19
CA ALA A 49 0.94 2.53 6.24
C ALA A 49 1.41 1.28 7.00
N VAL A 50 0.86 0.11 6.65
CA VAL A 50 1.19 -1.15 7.32
C VAL A 50 1.34 -2.28 6.32
N GLY A 51 2.29 -3.19 6.56
CA GLY A 51 2.41 -4.43 5.80
C GLY A 51 1.27 -5.39 6.11
N VAL A 52 0.60 -5.91 5.09
CA VAL A 52 -0.48 -6.91 5.22
C VAL A 52 -0.21 -8.10 4.28
N PRO A 53 -0.23 -9.35 4.78
CA PRO A 53 0.01 -10.54 3.96
C PRO A 53 -1.22 -10.91 3.12
N ASP A 54 -1.05 -10.99 1.80
CA ASP A 54 -2.02 -11.49 0.79
C ASP A 54 -3.50 -11.12 1.06
N PRO A 55 -3.85 -9.84 1.27
CA PRO A 55 -5.19 -9.45 1.73
C PRO A 55 -6.31 -9.85 0.75
N ASN A 56 -6.01 -9.95 -0.54
CA ASN A 56 -6.97 -10.31 -1.59
C ASN A 56 -6.77 -11.75 -2.10
N ARG A 57 -6.23 -12.65 -1.27
CA ARG A 57 -5.97 -14.06 -1.63
C ARG A 57 -7.18 -14.75 -2.24
N ALA A 58 -8.33 -14.64 -1.59
CA ALA A 58 -9.55 -15.33 -2.00
C ALA A 58 -9.99 -14.90 -3.40
N GLU A 59 -10.01 -13.60 -3.65
CA GLU A 59 -10.34 -13.04 -4.97
C GLU A 59 -9.31 -13.48 -6.02
N ARG A 60 -8.01 -13.35 -5.73
CA ARG A 60 -6.94 -13.76 -6.65
C ARG A 60 -7.08 -15.21 -7.10
N LEU A 61 -7.43 -16.12 -6.20
CA LEU A 61 -7.63 -17.55 -6.50
C LEU A 61 -8.83 -17.80 -7.42
N LEU A 62 -9.89 -16.98 -7.35
CA LEU A 62 -11.05 -17.12 -8.24
C LEU A 62 -10.69 -16.87 -9.71
N TRP A 63 -9.68 -16.04 -9.96
CA TRP A 63 -9.22 -15.68 -11.31
C TRP A 63 -8.05 -16.54 -11.81
N GLU A 64 -7.51 -17.45 -10.99
CA GLU A 64 -6.43 -18.34 -11.43
C GLU A 64 -6.91 -19.27 -12.55
N GLY A 65 -6.24 -19.21 -13.70
CA GLY A 65 -6.57 -20.04 -14.87
C GLY A 65 -7.65 -19.49 -15.79
N VAL A 66 -8.30 -18.38 -15.44
CA VAL A 66 -9.20 -17.64 -16.33
C VAL A 66 -8.33 -16.74 -17.23
N ARG A 67 -8.35 -16.96 -18.54
CA ARG A 67 -7.60 -16.18 -19.55
C ARG A 67 -8.54 -15.65 -20.61
#